data_AF-A0A8S1BAA8-F1
#
_entry.id   AF-A0A8S1BAA8-F1
#
_cell.length_a   1.000
_cell.length_b   1.000
_cell.length_c   1.000
_cell.angle_alpha   90.00
_cell.angle_beta   90.00
_cell.angle_gamma   90.00
#
_symmetry.space_group_name_H-M   'P 1'
#
loop_
_entity.id
_entity.type
_entity.pdbx_description
1 polymer ?
#
loop_
_entity_poly.entity_id
_entity_poly.type
_entity_poly.pdbx_seq_one_letter_code
_entity_poly.pdbx_strand_id
1 'polypeptide(L)'
;MLHTSRYNIKTAQKLYIPISYQVRSFWEYVNMMFNKPDTDRIKEFGPDRACAEWVLRNGGKVVWSDGQALADYNALPSESLHSKKQLIAIDGTDSSISHYGFPHLIGCTMLRKVILHNNSYIDDRALKGLSYGSSTLTYVQISKCLNVTDEGLKSLTALTNLQTLILFSLESVSDLEGCKQFLKQKLTTCEIGDKSKIKDK
;
A
#
# COMPACT_ATOMS: atom_id res chain seq x y z
N MET A 1 38.23 -48.75 49.48
CA MET A 1 37.44 -48.58 48.26
C MET A 1 36.49 -47.40 48.49
N LEU A 2 36.95 -46.19 48.16
CA LEU A 2 36.17 -44.95 48.31
C LEU A 2 36.38 -44.09 47.06
N HIS A 3 35.25 -43.78 46.44
CA HIS A 3 35.04 -43.06 45.18
C HIS A 3 35.60 -41.63 45.22
N THR A 4 36.37 -41.24 44.20
CA THR A 4 36.55 -39.83 43.84
C THR A 4 35.70 -39.51 42.62
N SER A 5 34.67 -38.72 42.87
CA SER A 5 33.66 -38.26 41.90
C SER A 5 34.28 -37.34 40.85
N ARG A 6 34.10 -37.67 39.56
CA ARG A 6 34.47 -36.82 38.43
C ARG A 6 33.41 -35.71 38.28
N TYR A 7 33.76 -34.48 38.59
CA TYR A 7 32.94 -33.31 38.30
C TYR A 7 32.87 -33.07 36.79
N ASN A 8 31.68 -33.29 36.20
CA ASN A 8 31.33 -32.87 34.85
C ASN A 8 30.94 -31.39 34.85
N ILE A 9 31.84 -30.52 34.39
CA ILE A 9 31.52 -29.12 34.14
C ILE A 9 30.74 -29.06 32.82
N LYS A 10 29.41 -28.97 32.89
CA LYS A 10 28.56 -28.67 31.74
C LYS A 10 28.87 -27.25 31.27
N THR A 11 29.48 -27.11 30.10
CA THR A 11 29.68 -25.82 29.44
C THR A 11 28.30 -25.19 29.16
N ALA A 12 28.02 -24.05 29.78
CA ALA A 12 26.80 -23.29 29.50
C ALA A 12 26.79 -22.89 28.02
N GLN A 13 25.80 -23.37 27.26
CA GLN A 13 25.55 -22.89 25.90
C GLN A 13 25.22 -21.40 25.98
N LYS A 14 26.07 -20.56 25.39
CA LYS A 14 25.75 -19.14 25.19
C LYS A 14 24.46 -19.06 24.39
N LEU A 15 23.36 -18.63 25.02
CA LEU A 15 22.15 -18.23 24.29
C LEU A 15 22.55 -17.10 23.34
N TYR A 16 22.51 -17.39 22.04
CA TYR A 16 22.62 -16.37 21.02
C TYR A 16 21.30 -15.60 21.01
N ILE A 17 21.28 -14.44 21.67
CA ILE A 17 20.20 -13.48 21.54
C ILE A 17 20.57 -12.61 20.33
N PRO A 18 19.90 -12.73 19.17
CA PRO A 18 20.18 -11.86 18.05
C PRO A 18 19.89 -10.41 18.49
N ILE A 19 20.93 -9.60 18.52
CA ILE A 19 20.80 -8.16 18.73
C ILE A 19 20.16 -7.61 17.45
N SER A 20 18.87 -7.30 17.50
CA SER A 20 18.17 -6.66 16.39
C SER A 20 18.64 -5.20 16.29
N TYR A 21 19.63 -4.95 15.45
CA TYR A 21 20.00 -3.59 15.04
C TYR A 21 18.95 -3.04 14.08
N GLN A 22 17.73 -2.75 14.57
CA GLN A 22 16.80 -1.90 13.82
C GLN A 22 17.25 -0.44 13.95
N VAL A 23 18.28 -0.06 13.19
CA VAL A 23 18.59 1.35 12.96
C VAL A 23 17.66 1.82 11.86
N ARG A 24 16.50 2.40 12.23
CA ARG A 24 15.68 3.11 11.24
C ARG A 24 16.46 4.37 10.85
N SER A 25 16.76 4.50 9.56
CA SER A 25 17.38 5.73 9.06
C SER A 25 16.44 6.91 9.29
N PHE A 26 17.00 8.12 9.40
CA PHE A 26 16.21 9.35 9.51
C PHE A 26 15.16 9.42 8.40
N TRP A 27 15.54 9.10 7.16
CA TRP A 27 14.63 9.14 6.02
C TRP A 27 13.54 8.06 6.04
N GLU A 28 13.83 6.88 6.59
CA GLU A 28 12.79 5.86 6.80
C GLU A 28 11.78 6.31 7.88
N TYR A 29 12.26 6.95 8.94
CA TYR A 29 11.38 7.55 9.94
C TYR A 29 10.51 8.65 9.32
N VAL A 30 11.09 9.55 8.51
CA VAL A 30 10.34 10.60 7.80
C VAL A 30 9.29 9.98 6.88
N ASN A 31 9.67 9.02 6.04
CA ASN A 31 8.74 8.30 5.15
C ASN A 31 7.57 7.69 5.94
N MET A 32 7.86 6.98 7.03
CA MET A 32 6.84 6.43 7.92
C MET A 32 5.93 7.51 8.50
N MET A 33 6.49 8.63 8.98
CA MET A 33 5.70 9.70 9.61
C MET A 33 4.79 10.42 8.62
N PHE A 34 5.25 10.64 7.38
CA PHE A 34 4.42 11.23 6.32
C PHE A 34 3.33 10.27 5.82
N ASN A 35 3.52 8.97 5.96
CA ASN A 35 2.59 7.98 5.45
C ASN A 35 1.62 7.42 6.50
N LYS A 36 2.04 7.24 7.75
CA LYS A 36 1.22 6.57 8.77
C LYS A 36 -0.10 7.34 9.02
N PRO A 37 -1.21 6.64 9.29
CA PRO A 37 -2.44 7.30 9.71
C PRO A 37 -2.33 7.96 11.07
N ASP A 38 -3.01 9.09 11.21
CA ASP A 38 -3.26 9.77 12.47
C ASP A 38 -4.69 9.46 12.91
N THR A 39 -4.83 8.73 14.01
CA THR A 39 -6.13 8.26 14.52
C THR A 39 -7.01 9.40 15.02
N ASP A 40 -6.41 10.45 15.58
CA ASP A 40 -7.16 11.60 16.06
C ASP A 40 -7.69 12.41 14.87
N ARG A 41 -6.88 12.55 13.82
CA ARG A 41 -7.29 13.20 12.58
C ARG A 41 -8.42 12.44 11.88
N ILE A 42 -8.35 11.11 11.83
CA ILE A 42 -9.45 10.27 11.28
C ILE A 42 -10.72 10.42 12.11
N LYS A 43 -10.61 10.48 13.44
CA LYS A 43 -11.77 10.65 14.32
C LYS A 43 -12.44 12.01 14.13
N GLU A 44 -11.65 13.06 13.93
CA GLU A 44 -12.15 14.43 13.80
C GLU A 44 -12.74 14.72 12.41
N PHE A 45 -12.07 14.29 11.33
CA PHE A 45 -12.46 14.65 9.96
C PHE A 45 -12.98 13.49 9.10
N GLY A 46 -12.90 12.27 9.61
CA GLY A 46 -13.32 11.06 8.90
C GLY A 46 -12.24 10.46 7.99
N PRO A 47 -12.47 9.21 7.54
CA PRO A 47 -11.48 8.43 6.78
C PRO A 47 -11.18 9.03 5.41
N ASP A 48 -12.19 9.47 4.65
CA ASP A 48 -12.00 10.04 3.31
C ASP A 48 -11.11 11.29 3.34
N ARG A 49 -11.33 12.18 4.31
CA ARG A 49 -10.51 13.39 4.48
C ARG A 49 -9.07 13.05 4.88
N ALA A 50 -8.89 12.18 5.87
CA ALA A 50 -7.55 11.76 6.29
C ALA A 50 -6.78 11.03 5.17
N CYS A 51 -7.47 10.21 4.37
CA CYS A 51 -6.90 9.54 3.21
C CYS A 51 -6.49 10.55 2.13
N ALA A 52 -7.32 11.57 1.86
CA ALA A 52 -6.96 12.60 0.90
C ALA A 52 -5.76 13.45 1.35
N GLU A 53 -5.70 13.83 2.62
CA GLU A 53 -4.55 14.51 3.21
C GLU A 53 -3.27 13.68 3.05
N TRP A 54 -3.35 12.36 3.25
CA TRP A 54 -2.23 11.45 3.06
C TRP A 54 -1.71 11.42 1.64
N VAL A 55 -2.60 11.27 0.67
CA VAL A 55 -2.21 11.21 -0.73
C VAL A 55 -1.61 12.55 -1.17
N LEU A 56 -2.27 13.67 -0.86
CA LEU A 56 -1.86 15.01 -1.30
C LEU A 56 -0.53 15.44 -0.66
N ARG A 57 -0.33 15.21 0.66
CA ARG A 57 0.93 15.60 1.32
C ARG A 57 2.15 14.79 0.85
N ASN A 58 1.91 13.64 0.23
CA ASN A 58 2.95 12.81 -0.39
C ASN A 58 3.09 13.07 -1.90
N GLY A 59 2.43 14.10 -2.44
CA GLY A 59 2.54 14.48 -3.86
C GLY A 59 1.63 13.71 -4.81
N GLY A 60 0.70 12.91 -4.29
CA GLY A 60 -0.33 12.26 -5.08
C GLY A 60 -1.52 13.16 -5.39
N LYS A 61 -2.52 12.61 -6.06
CA LYS A 61 -3.77 13.29 -6.45
C LYS A 61 -4.98 12.49 -5.99
N VAL A 62 -6.09 13.19 -5.80
CA VAL A 62 -7.36 12.59 -5.39
C VAL A 62 -8.51 13.06 -6.25
N VAL A 63 -9.56 12.25 -6.33
CA VAL A 63 -10.83 12.62 -6.97
C VAL A 63 -11.97 12.38 -6.00
N TRP A 64 -12.78 13.40 -5.79
CA TRP A 64 -13.97 13.37 -4.94
C TRP A 64 -15.20 12.87 -5.70
N SER A 65 -16.26 12.53 -4.97
CA SER A 65 -17.53 12.03 -5.51
C SER A 65 -18.30 13.02 -6.37
N ASP A 66 -18.00 14.31 -6.26
CA ASP A 66 -18.53 15.37 -7.13
C ASP A 66 -17.72 15.54 -8.43
N GLY A 67 -16.69 14.70 -8.65
CA GLY A 67 -15.81 14.74 -9.81
C GLY A 67 -14.65 15.72 -9.67
N GLN A 68 -14.54 16.47 -8.58
CA GLN A 68 -13.42 17.38 -8.37
C GLN A 68 -12.11 16.59 -8.16
N ALA A 69 -11.13 16.85 -9.02
CA ALA A 69 -9.76 16.34 -8.86
C ALA A 69 -8.89 17.38 -8.14
N LEU A 70 -8.08 16.94 -7.17
CA LEU A 70 -7.12 17.77 -6.45
C LEU A 70 -5.72 17.17 -6.51
N ALA A 71 -4.72 18.04 -6.65
CA ALA A 71 -3.30 17.71 -6.54
C ALA A 71 -2.55 18.64 -5.57
N ASP A 72 -3.18 19.72 -5.12
CA ASP A 72 -2.64 20.66 -4.13
C ASP A 72 -3.31 20.41 -2.78
N TYR A 73 -2.48 20.16 -1.75
CA TYR A 73 -2.93 19.99 -0.38
C TYR A 73 -3.69 21.22 0.15
N ASN A 74 -3.25 22.42 -0.22
CA ASN A 74 -3.86 23.67 0.25
C ASN A 74 -5.23 23.94 -0.37
N ALA A 75 -5.59 23.20 -1.43
CA ALA A 75 -6.91 23.26 -2.05
C ALA A 75 -7.95 22.36 -1.35
N LEU A 76 -7.56 21.66 -0.27
CA LEU A 76 -8.51 20.91 0.55
C LEU A 76 -9.56 21.85 1.18
N PRO A 77 -10.82 21.39 1.34
CA PRO A 77 -11.84 22.17 2.03
C PRO A 77 -11.35 22.61 3.42
N SER A 78 -11.68 23.84 3.81
CA SER A 78 -11.37 24.35 5.15
C SER A 78 -11.87 23.37 6.23
N GLU A 79 -11.07 23.20 7.28
CA GLU A 79 -11.42 22.36 8.43
C GLU A 79 -12.75 22.78 9.07
N SER A 80 -13.02 24.09 9.08
CA SER A 80 -14.25 24.68 9.61
C SER A 80 -15.53 24.21 8.90
N LEU A 81 -15.43 23.76 7.65
CA LEU A 81 -16.60 23.40 6.83
C LEU A 81 -17.14 22.00 7.18
N HIS A 82 -16.36 21.15 7.89
CA HIS A 82 -16.68 19.74 8.18
C HIS A 82 -17.36 18.99 7.01
N SER A 83 -16.92 19.30 5.78
CA SER A 83 -17.55 18.78 4.57
C SER A 83 -17.26 17.29 4.43
N LYS A 84 -18.31 16.47 4.44
CA LYS A 84 -18.21 15.03 4.24
C LYS A 84 -18.24 14.70 2.75
N LYS A 85 -17.14 15.00 2.05
CA LYS A 85 -16.93 14.51 0.68
C LYS A 85 -16.44 13.06 0.72
N GLN A 86 -16.89 12.26 -0.23
CA GLN A 86 -16.46 10.88 -0.39
C GLN A 86 -15.34 10.81 -1.44
N LEU A 87 -14.30 10.05 -1.13
CA LEU A 87 -13.15 9.84 -1.99
C LEU A 87 -13.44 8.71 -2.97
N ILE A 88 -13.25 8.94 -4.26
CA ILE A 88 -13.52 7.95 -5.33
C ILE A 88 -12.23 7.39 -5.92
N ALA A 89 -11.20 8.21 -6.05
CA ALA A 89 -9.93 7.78 -6.62
C ALA A 89 -8.73 8.39 -5.89
N ILE A 90 -7.65 7.62 -5.83
CA ILE A 90 -6.32 8.09 -5.47
C ILE A 90 -5.35 7.77 -6.62
N ASP A 91 -4.45 8.71 -6.89
CA ASP A 91 -3.40 8.58 -7.87
C ASP A 91 -2.06 8.90 -7.19
N GLY A 92 -1.28 7.86 -6.95
CA GLY A 92 0.07 7.92 -6.37
C GLY A 92 1.17 8.02 -7.42
N THR A 93 0.88 8.52 -8.62
CA THR A 93 1.89 8.77 -9.66
C THR A 93 2.97 9.74 -9.16
N ASP A 94 4.25 9.37 -9.32
CA ASP A 94 5.41 10.23 -8.97
C ASP A 94 5.40 10.76 -7.52
N SER A 95 4.80 9.99 -6.61
CA SER A 95 4.57 10.38 -5.21
C SER A 95 5.47 9.61 -4.24
N SER A 96 5.43 10.04 -2.97
CA SER A 96 6.11 9.39 -1.84
C SER A 96 5.18 8.51 -1.00
N ILE A 97 4.01 8.11 -1.52
CA ILE A 97 3.14 7.19 -0.78
C ILE A 97 3.81 5.82 -0.63
N SER A 98 3.72 5.23 0.56
CA SER A 98 4.37 3.95 0.90
C SER A 98 3.42 3.01 1.64
N HIS A 99 3.85 1.77 1.85
CA HIS A 99 3.07 0.74 2.54
C HIS A 99 2.52 1.17 3.92
N TYR A 100 3.20 2.09 4.62
CA TYR A 100 2.74 2.65 5.90
C TYR A 100 1.40 3.38 5.82
N GLY A 101 1.03 3.90 4.64
CA GLY A 101 -0.15 4.72 4.47
C GLY A 101 -1.40 4.01 4.00
N PHE A 102 -1.30 2.79 3.48
CA PHE A 102 -2.46 2.02 3.02
C PHE A 102 -3.54 1.74 4.08
N PRO A 103 -3.28 1.73 5.41
CA PRO A 103 -4.37 1.69 6.37
C PRO A 103 -5.33 2.90 6.31
N HIS A 104 -4.99 4.02 5.65
CA HIS A 104 -5.93 5.12 5.37
C HIS A 104 -7.11 4.70 4.47
N LEU A 105 -6.99 3.59 3.73
CA LEU A 105 -8.10 3.09 2.91
C LEU A 105 -9.27 2.56 3.78
N ILE A 106 -9.01 2.23 5.05
CA ILE A 106 -10.02 1.76 5.99
C ILE A 106 -11.08 2.85 6.17
N GLY A 107 -12.34 2.51 5.90
CA GLY A 107 -13.48 3.42 6.03
C GLY A 107 -13.76 4.28 4.80
N CYS A 108 -12.92 4.26 3.76
CA CYS A 108 -13.19 4.91 2.48
C CYS A 108 -14.21 4.08 1.66
N THR A 109 -15.50 4.24 1.99
CA THR A 109 -16.61 3.40 1.47
C THR A 109 -16.87 3.53 -0.04
N MET A 110 -16.43 4.64 -0.64
CA MET A 110 -16.65 4.92 -2.05
C MET A 110 -15.38 4.90 -2.91
N LEU A 111 -14.23 4.55 -2.33
CA LEU A 111 -12.98 4.48 -3.07
C LEU A 111 -13.04 3.33 -4.09
N ARG A 112 -12.94 3.65 -5.38
CA ARG A 112 -13.01 2.67 -6.48
C ARG A 112 -11.68 2.47 -7.18
N LYS A 113 -10.85 3.51 -7.25
CA LYS A 113 -9.70 3.56 -8.14
C LYS A 113 -8.40 3.90 -7.42
N VAL A 114 -7.38 3.08 -7.61
CA VAL A 114 -6.00 3.36 -7.18
C VAL A 114 -5.07 3.28 -8.38
N ILE A 115 -4.28 4.33 -8.60
CA ILE A 115 -3.15 4.31 -9.54
C ILE A 115 -1.86 4.39 -8.75
N LEU A 116 -0.96 3.43 -8.96
CA LEU A 116 0.42 3.43 -8.47
C LEU A 116 1.33 3.43 -9.70
N HIS A 117 1.90 4.59 -10.04
CA HIS A 117 2.78 4.76 -11.19
C HIS A 117 4.09 5.38 -10.78
N ASN A 118 5.20 4.82 -11.27
CA ASN A 118 6.54 5.41 -11.10
C ASN A 118 6.86 5.79 -9.65
N ASN A 119 6.55 4.89 -8.73
CA ASN A 119 6.70 5.12 -7.29
C ASN A 119 7.67 4.10 -6.70
N SER A 120 8.81 4.60 -6.18
CA SER A 120 9.89 3.80 -5.60
C SER A 120 9.62 3.31 -4.18
N TYR A 121 8.61 3.84 -3.49
CA TYR A 121 8.22 3.44 -2.14
C TYR A 121 7.10 2.38 -2.12
N ILE A 122 6.56 2.02 -3.29
CA ILE A 122 5.62 0.92 -3.44
C ILE A 122 6.38 -0.41 -3.58
N ASP A 123 6.11 -1.31 -2.64
CA ASP A 123 6.64 -2.67 -2.57
C ASP A 123 5.51 -3.68 -2.32
N ASP A 124 5.88 -4.96 -2.11
CA ASP A 124 4.91 -6.02 -1.85
C ASP A 124 4.04 -5.77 -0.61
N ARG A 125 4.55 -5.04 0.39
CA ARG A 125 3.78 -4.67 1.60
C ARG A 125 2.70 -3.66 1.23
N ALA A 126 2.99 -2.72 0.35
CA ALA A 126 2.01 -1.78 -0.19
C ALA A 126 0.91 -2.50 -0.98
N LEU A 127 1.28 -3.49 -1.82
CA LEU A 127 0.29 -4.29 -2.56
C LEU A 127 -0.61 -5.10 -1.65
N LYS A 128 -0.06 -5.72 -0.59
CA LYS A 128 -0.86 -6.35 0.46
C LYS A 128 -1.77 -5.33 1.17
N GLY A 129 -1.29 -4.10 1.35
CA GLY A 129 -2.04 -2.98 1.93
C GLY A 129 -3.29 -2.60 1.13
N LEU A 130 -3.37 -2.86 -0.18
CA LEU A 130 -4.59 -2.64 -0.97
C LEU A 130 -5.79 -3.41 -0.42
N SER A 131 -5.57 -4.52 0.31
CA SER A 131 -6.64 -5.29 0.96
C SER A 131 -7.49 -4.48 1.96
N TYR A 132 -6.98 -3.38 2.50
CA TYR A 132 -7.76 -2.45 3.32
C TYR A 132 -8.93 -1.82 2.54
N GLY A 133 -8.85 -1.74 1.20
CA GLY A 133 -9.93 -1.32 0.31
C GLY A 133 -10.59 -2.47 -0.46
N SER A 134 -10.38 -3.73 -0.06
CA SER A 134 -10.85 -4.91 -0.82
C SER A 134 -12.36 -4.92 -1.11
N SER A 135 -13.17 -4.35 -0.22
CA SER A 135 -14.63 -4.27 -0.39
C SER A 135 -15.09 -3.20 -1.39
N THR A 136 -14.22 -2.24 -1.74
CA THR A 136 -14.61 -1.05 -2.52
C THR A 136 -13.84 -0.89 -3.83
N LEU A 137 -12.58 -1.35 -3.89
CA LEU A 137 -11.73 -1.18 -5.06
C LEU A 137 -12.20 -2.02 -6.26
N THR A 138 -12.39 -1.34 -7.39
CA THR A 138 -12.76 -1.96 -8.67
C THR A 138 -11.71 -1.74 -9.76
N TYR A 139 -10.85 -0.73 -9.61
CA TYR A 139 -9.76 -0.44 -10.55
C TYR A 139 -8.44 -0.27 -9.80
N VAL A 140 -7.42 -1.03 -10.20
CA VAL A 140 -6.05 -0.86 -9.72
C VAL A 140 -5.09 -0.83 -10.91
N GLN A 141 -4.18 0.13 -10.91
CA GLN A 141 -3.02 0.15 -11.79
C GLN A 141 -1.74 0.11 -10.96
N ILE A 142 -0.81 -0.77 -11.32
CA ILE A 142 0.53 -0.86 -10.73
C ILE A 142 1.54 -0.88 -11.87
N SER A 143 2.40 0.13 -11.91
CA SER A 143 3.31 0.31 -13.05
C SER A 143 4.56 1.09 -12.69
N LYS A 144 5.72 0.69 -13.21
CA LYS A 144 7.01 1.33 -12.87
C LYS A 144 7.28 1.41 -11.35
N CYS A 145 6.77 0.44 -10.58
CA CYS A 145 7.09 0.29 -9.17
C CYS A 145 8.22 -0.71 -9.04
N LEU A 146 9.45 -0.21 -8.88
CA LEU A 146 10.67 -1.02 -8.97
C LEU A 146 10.79 -2.07 -7.86
N ASN A 147 10.14 -1.89 -6.72
CA ASN A 147 10.25 -2.78 -5.56
C ASN A 147 9.10 -3.81 -5.46
N VAL A 148 8.27 -3.92 -6.50
CA VAL A 148 7.21 -4.92 -6.59
C VAL A 148 7.75 -6.20 -7.21
N THR A 149 7.46 -7.33 -6.57
CA THR A 149 7.85 -8.67 -7.02
C THR A 149 6.64 -9.53 -7.38
N ASP A 150 6.90 -10.74 -7.87
CA ASP A 150 5.90 -11.78 -8.12
C ASP A 150 5.01 -12.04 -6.89
N GLU A 151 5.56 -12.02 -5.67
CA GLU A 151 4.82 -12.26 -4.44
C GLU A 151 3.86 -11.12 -4.11
N GLY A 152 4.29 -9.87 -4.32
CA GLY A 152 3.43 -8.70 -4.22
C GLY A 152 2.25 -8.78 -5.18
N LEU A 153 2.49 -9.15 -6.44
CA LEU A 153 1.41 -9.31 -7.43
C LEU A 153 0.43 -10.41 -7.03
N LYS A 154 0.90 -11.58 -6.59
CA LYS A 154 0.02 -12.68 -6.15
C LYS A 154 -0.85 -12.30 -4.94
N SER A 155 -0.41 -11.35 -4.11
CA SER A 155 -1.21 -10.86 -2.98
C SER A 155 -2.49 -10.12 -3.39
N LEU A 156 -2.57 -9.63 -4.64
CA LEU A 156 -3.74 -8.91 -5.17
C LEU A 156 -4.99 -9.79 -5.29
N THR A 157 -4.87 -11.11 -5.11
CA THR A 157 -6.00 -12.03 -4.98
C THR A 157 -6.96 -11.67 -3.84
N ALA A 158 -6.52 -10.86 -2.86
CA ALA A 158 -7.37 -10.32 -1.81
C ALA A 158 -8.40 -9.28 -2.30
N LEU A 159 -8.24 -8.72 -3.50
CA LEU A 159 -9.13 -7.70 -4.08
C LEU A 159 -10.28 -8.36 -4.84
N THR A 160 -11.21 -9.00 -4.12
CA THR A 160 -12.26 -9.83 -4.71
C THR A 160 -13.27 -9.06 -5.57
N ASN A 161 -13.41 -7.75 -5.38
CA ASN A 161 -14.29 -6.88 -6.15
C ASN A 161 -13.60 -6.20 -7.35
N LEU A 162 -12.32 -6.53 -7.60
CA LEU A 162 -11.53 -5.90 -8.66
C LEU A 162 -12.09 -6.26 -10.04
N GLN A 163 -12.38 -5.24 -10.83
CA GLN A 163 -12.91 -5.37 -12.20
C GLN A 163 -11.81 -5.12 -13.23
N THR A 164 -10.84 -4.25 -12.93
CA THR A 164 -9.75 -3.92 -13.83
C THR A 164 -8.43 -3.88 -13.07
N LEU A 165 -7.45 -4.62 -13.58
CA LEU A 165 -6.08 -4.63 -13.10
C LEU A 165 -5.11 -4.34 -14.25
N ILE A 166 -4.41 -3.21 -14.16
CA ILE A 166 -3.41 -2.81 -15.15
C ILE A 166 -2.01 -2.99 -14.58
N LEU A 167 -1.18 -3.81 -15.24
CA LEU A 167 0.19 -4.13 -14.82
C LEU A 167 1.15 -3.93 -15.97
N PHE A 168 2.18 -3.07 -15.83
CA PHE A 168 3.20 -2.94 -16.86
C PHE A 168 4.50 -2.32 -16.32
N SER A 169 5.62 -2.64 -16.97
CA SER A 169 6.94 -2.10 -16.61
C SER A 169 7.30 -2.31 -15.13
N LEU A 170 7.24 -3.57 -14.66
CA LEU A 170 7.59 -3.96 -13.29
C LEU A 170 8.90 -4.77 -13.32
N GLU A 171 10.02 -4.08 -13.17
CA GLU A 171 11.36 -4.65 -13.43
C GLU A 171 11.78 -5.77 -12.48
N SER A 172 11.27 -5.77 -11.24
CA SER A 172 11.56 -6.82 -10.24
C SER A 172 10.55 -7.97 -10.23
N VAL A 173 9.60 -8.00 -11.17
CA VAL A 173 8.72 -9.15 -11.38
C VAL A 173 9.38 -10.08 -12.39
N SER A 174 9.71 -11.29 -11.95
CA SER A 174 10.45 -12.27 -12.75
C SER A 174 9.58 -12.89 -13.84
N ASP A 175 8.33 -13.21 -13.53
CA ASP A 175 7.37 -13.80 -14.46
C ASP A 175 6.03 -13.04 -14.42
N LEU A 176 5.98 -11.91 -15.12
CA LEU A 176 4.79 -11.06 -15.18
C LEU A 176 3.59 -11.79 -15.82
N GLU A 177 3.83 -12.56 -16.88
CA GLU A 177 2.75 -13.29 -17.57
C GLU A 177 2.22 -14.45 -16.71
N GLY A 178 3.09 -15.20 -16.02
CA GLY A 178 2.65 -16.20 -15.05
C GLY A 178 1.88 -15.59 -13.89
N CYS A 179 2.29 -14.41 -13.39
CA CYS A 179 1.53 -13.67 -12.38
C CYS A 179 0.15 -13.26 -12.90
N LYS A 180 0.04 -12.73 -14.12
CA LYS A 180 -1.25 -12.39 -14.75
C LYS A 180 -2.16 -13.62 -14.90
N GLN A 181 -1.60 -14.76 -15.32
CA GLN A 181 -2.36 -16.02 -15.43
C GLN A 181 -2.86 -16.51 -14.07
N PHE A 182 -1.99 -16.52 -13.05
CA PHE A 182 -2.37 -16.87 -11.68
C PHE A 182 -3.49 -15.97 -11.16
N LEU A 183 -3.35 -14.64 -11.34
CA LEU A 183 -4.36 -13.68 -10.93
C LEU A 183 -5.67 -13.89 -11.69
N LYS A 184 -5.63 -14.19 -13.00
CA LYS A 184 -6.83 -14.45 -13.81
C LYS A 184 -7.60 -15.68 -13.34
N GLN A 185 -6.91 -16.70 -12.83
CA GLN A 185 -7.56 -17.90 -12.25
C GLN A 185 -8.30 -17.59 -10.93
N LYS A 186 -7.81 -16.62 -10.15
CA LYS A 186 -8.35 -16.26 -8.83
C LYS A 186 -9.37 -15.12 -8.89
N LEU A 187 -9.12 -14.13 -9.74
CA LEU A 187 -9.97 -12.96 -9.99
C LEU A 187 -10.68 -13.16 -11.34
N THR A 188 -11.58 -14.14 -11.40
CA THR A 188 -12.15 -14.65 -12.67
C THR A 188 -12.87 -13.57 -13.49
N THR A 189 -13.54 -12.64 -12.82
CA THR A 189 -14.26 -11.51 -13.43
C THR A 189 -13.37 -10.30 -13.73
N CYS A 190 -12.13 -10.27 -13.24
CA CYS A 190 -11.23 -9.13 -13.41
C CYS A 190 -10.60 -9.12 -14.82
N GLU A 191 -10.65 -7.98 -15.47
CA GLU A 191 -9.91 -7.70 -16.69
C GLU A 191 -8.47 -7.33 -16.35
N ILE A 192 -7.54 -8.23 -16.68
CA ILE A 192 -6.10 -8.02 -16.46
C ILE A 192 -5.45 -7.66 -17.80
N GLY A 193 -4.60 -6.64 -17.80
CA GLY A 193 -3.86 -6.25 -18.99
C GLY A 193 -2.86 -5.12 -18.78
N ASP A 194 -2.44 -4.52 -19.88
CA ASP A 194 -1.37 -3.51 -19.92
C ASP A 194 -1.94 -2.14 -20.33
N LYS A 195 -1.06 -1.12 -20.40
CA LYS A 195 -1.38 0.27 -20.77
C LYS A 195 -2.28 0.43 -22.00
N SER A 196 -2.20 -0.50 -22.97
CA SER A 196 -2.98 -0.48 -24.22
C SER A 196 -4.49 -0.72 -24.05
N LYS A 197 -4.95 -1.15 -22.86
CA LYS A 197 -6.38 -1.35 -22.57
C LYS A 197 -7.05 -0.15 -21.89
N ILE A 198 -6.31 0.91 -21.58
CA ILE A 198 -6.87 2.15 -21.04
C ILE A 198 -7.57 2.89 -22.19
N LYS A 199 -8.87 2.64 -22.37
CA LYS A 199 -9.73 3.60 -23.07
C LYS A 199 -10.02 4.70 -22.06
N ASP A 200 -9.30 5.81 -22.16
CA ASP A 200 -9.74 7.04 -21.53
C ASP A 200 -11.16 7.33 -22.04
N LYS A 201 -12.14 7.17 -21.16
CA LYS A 201 -13.51 7.64 -21.34
C LYS A 201 -13.80 8.65 -20.25
#